data_AF-A0A0F8CZT2-F1
#
_entry.id   AF-A0A0F8CZT2-F1
#
_cell.length_a   1.000
_cell.length_b   1.000
_cell.length_c   1.000
_cell.angle_alpha   90.00
_cell.angle_beta   90.00
_cell.angle_gamma   90.00
#
_symmetry.space_group_name_H-M   'P 1'
#
loop_
_entity.id
_entity.type
_entity.pdbx_description
1 polymer ?
#
loop_
_entity_poly.entity_id
_entity_poly.type
_entity_poly.pdbx_seq_one_letter_code
_entity_poly.pdbx_strand_id
1 'polypeptide(L)'
;MRKRKAGTGTAAPTTQEVTRVRTPRKENHEVLATVGSLLGSKRVNLQCMDGVVRMGRIPGSKNKKMWIREGDVVIATPWDIQDSKADVIWKYTRPQIEWLERKGYLK
;
A
#
# COMPACT_ATOMS: atom_id res chain seq x y z
N MET A 1 -1.41 6.94 -47.58
CA MET A 1 -2.72 6.76 -46.91
C MET A 1 -2.53 5.87 -45.68
N ARG A 2 -2.27 6.45 -44.49
CA ARG A 2 -1.92 5.71 -43.26
C ARG A 2 -3.20 5.41 -42.45
N LYS A 3 -3.63 4.15 -42.43
CA LYS A 3 -4.75 3.68 -41.59
C LYS A 3 -4.35 3.78 -40.11
N ARG A 4 -5.00 4.65 -39.34
CA ARG A 4 -4.92 4.68 -37.87
C ARG A 4 -5.78 3.52 -37.33
N LYS A 5 -5.16 2.57 -36.63
CA LYS A 5 -5.91 1.60 -35.80
C LYS A 5 -6.18 2.25 -34.45
N ALA A 6 -7.45 2.59 -34.20
CA ALA A 6 -7.96 2.86 -32.86
C ALA A 6 -8.22 1.51 -32.19
N GLY A 7 -7.46 1.21 -31.13
CA GLY A 7 -7.70 0.04 -30.27
C GLY A 7 -8.33 0.50 -28.97
N THR A 8 -9.65 0.50 -28.90
CA THR A 8 -10.39 0.70 -27.65
C THR A 8 -10.55 -0.66 -26.97
N GLY A 9 -9.56 -1.06 -26.18
CA GLY A 9 -9.65 -2.25 -25.35
C GLY A 9 -10.35 -1.95 -24.03
N THR A 10 -11.69 -1.96 -24.03
CA THR A 10 -12.45 -2.01 -22.77
C THR A 10 -12.44 -3.46 -22.29
N ALA A 11 -11.41 -3.84 -21.56
CA ALA A 11 -11.42 -5.09 -20.81
C ALA A 11 -12.25 -4.86 -19.54
N ALA A 12 -13.41 -5.50 -19.48
CA ALA A 12 -14.22 -5.56 -18.25
C ALA A 12 -13.33 -6.08 -17.10
N PRO A 13 -13.33 -5.45 -15.91
CA PRO A 13 -12.61 -6.00 -14.78
C PRO A 13 -13.36 -7.26 -14.34
N THR A 14 -12.81 -8.44 -14.67
CA THR A 14 -13.17 -9.69 -14.02
C THR A 14 -13.05 -9.46 -12.53
N THR A 15 -14.18 -9.36 -11.84
CA THR A 15 -14.24 -9.20 -10.38
C THR A 15 -13.79 -10.52 -9.80
N GLN A 16 -12.47 -10.72 -9.69
CA GLN A 16 -11.92 -11.76 -8.85
C GLN A 16 -12.30 -11.37 -7.42
N GLU A 17 -13.32 -12.03 -6.89
CA GLU A 17 -13.75 -11.84 -5.51
C GLU A 17 -12.56 -12.11 -4.60
N VAL A 18 -11.97 -11.04 -4.07
CA VAL A 18 -10.86 -11.15 -3.12
C VAL A 18 -11.42 -11.68 -1.81
N THR A 19 -11.42 -13.00 -1.67
CA THR A 19 -12.08 -13.73 -0.57
C THR A 19 -11.55 -13.34 0.82
N ARG A 20 -10.28 -12.88 0.93
CA ARG A 20 -9.66 -12.54 2.22
C ARG A 20 -8.65 -11.39 2.07
N VAL A 21 -9.08 -10.16 2.35
CA VAL A 21 -8.19 -8.99 2.49
C VAL A 21 -7.72 -8.89 3.94
N ARG A 22 -6.41 -8.72 4.16
CA ARG A 22 -5.87 -8.47 5.51
C ARG A 22 -6.26 -7.05 5.94
N THR A 23 -6.93 -6.94 7.07
CA THR A 23 -7.19 -5.64 7.72
C THR A 23 -6.10 -5.33 8.76
N PRO A 24 -5.82 -4.04 9.03
CA PRO A 24 -4.92 -3.64 10.10
C PRO A 24 -5.48 -4.10 11.45
N ARG A 25 -4.62 -4.71 12.29
CA ARG A 25 -4.98 -5.15 13.64
C ARG A 25 -4.49 -4.14 14.68
N LYS A 26 -5.42 -3.64 15.50
CA LYS A 26 -5.09 -2.70 16.59
C LYS A 26 -4.18 -3.33 17.65
N GLU A 27 -4.33 -4.63 17.91
CA GLU A 27 -3.51 -5.39 18.87
C GLU A 27 -2.02 -5.38 18.52
N ASN A 28 -1.68 -5.30 17.23
CA ASN A 28 -0.30 -5.30 16.73
C ASN A 28 0.22 -3.88 16.42
N HIS A 29 -0.50 -2.84 16.83
CA HIS A 29 -0.22 -1.45 16.45
C HIS A 29 -0.06 -1.28 14.92
N GLU A 30 -0.86 -2.00 14.13
CA GLU A 30 -0.82 -1.90 12.67
C GLU A 30 -1.63 -0.69 12.20
N VAL A 31 -1.01 0.15 11.38
CA VAL A 31 -1.63 1.31 10.75
C VAL A 31 -1.61 1.19 9.24
N LEU A 32 -2.68 1.67 8.60
CA LEU A 32 -2.71 1.85 7.16
C LEU A 32 -1.92 3.11 6.79
N ALA A 33 -1.16 3.02 5.71
CA ALA A 33 -0.40 4.15 5.20
C ALA A 33 -0.30 4.12 3.68
N THR A 34 -0.22 5.30 3.10
CA THR A 34 0.13 5.49 1.69
C THR A 34 1.61 5.83 1.58
N VAL A 35 2.30 5.20 0.63
CA VAL A 35 3.69 5.49 0.36
C VAL A 35 3.78 6.84 -0.36
N GLY A 36 4.42 7.81 0.28
CA GLY A 36 4.68 9.13 -0.28
C GLY A 36 5.86 9.08 -1.26
N SER A 37 7.07 9.27 -0.74
CA SER A 37 8.30 9.30 -1.52
C SER A 37 9.28 8.19 -1.14
N LEU A 38 10.10 7.74 -2.10
CA LEU A 38 11.17 6.78 -1.83
C LEU A 38 12.43 7.52 -1.34
N LEU A 39 12.90 7.21 -0.13
CA LEU A 39 14.08 7.85 0.46
C LEU A 39 15.40 7.14 0.10
N GLY A 40 15.32 5.98 -0.54
CA GLY A 40 16.47 5.10 -0.79
C GLY A 40 16.83 4.25 0.43
N SER A 41 17.85 3.38 0.28
CA SER A 41 18.33 2.50 1.36
C SER A 41 17.23 1.68 2.07
N LYS A 42 16.22 1.24 1.31
CA LYS A 42 15.03 0.50 1.79
C LYS A 42 14.18 1.30 2.79
N ARG A 43 14.22 2.63 2.70
CA ARG A 43 13.41 3.56 3.49
C ARG A 43 12.45 4.29 2.57
N VAL A 44 11.26 4.56 3.09
CA VAL A 44 10.18 5.26 2.39
C VAL A 44 9.52 6.26 3.33
N ASN A 45 8.96 7.32 2.77
CA ASN A 45 8.09 8.21 3.51
C ASN A 45 6.67 7.65 3.50
N LEU A 46 6.03 7.54 4.66
CA LEU A 46 4.68 6.99 4.82
C LEU A 46 3.76 8.08 5.32
N GLN A 47 2.65 8.29 4.62
CA GLN A 47 1.52 9.07 5.11
C GLN A 47 0.55 8.11 5.78
N CYS A 48 0.58 8.05 7.10
CA CYS A 48 -0.27 7.15 7.86
C CYS A 48 -1.68 7.72 8.02
N MET A 49 -2.67 6.84 8.10
CA MET A 49 -4.09 7.20 8.22
C MET A 49 -4.44 7.82 9.58
N ASP A 50 -3.53 7.78 10.56
CA ASP A 50 -3.65 8.51 11.82
C ASP A 50 -3.20 9.98 11.70
N GLY A 51 -2.79 10.42 10.52
CA GLY A 51 -2.35 11.80 10.24
C GLY A 51 -0.86 12.04 10.48
N VAL A 52 -0.11 11.04 10.94
CA VAL A 52 1.33 11.19 11.20
C VAL A 52 2.14 10.74 9.98
N VAL A 53 3.13 11.54 9.59
CA VAL A 53 4.10 11.15 8.57
C VAL A 53 5.25 10.40 9.21
N ARG A 54 5.46 9.15 8.80
CA ARG A 54 6.49 8.27 9.37
C ARG A 54 7.53 7.86 8.36
N MET A 55 8.74 7.66 8.83
CA MET A 55 9.80 7.04 8.04
C MET A 55 9.66 5.51 8.11
N GLY A 56 9.16 4.92 7.03
CA GLY A 56 8.99 3.49 6.86
C GLY A 56 10.30 2.79 6.53
N ARG A 57 10.67 1.75 7.28
CA ARG A 57 11.73 0.79 6.96
C ARG A 57 11.10 -0.44 6.30
N ILE A 58 11.71 -0.93 5.22
CA ILE A 58 11.29 -2.17 4.58
C ILE A 58 12.24 -3.29 5.00
N PRO A 59 11.81 -4.25 5.84
CA PRO A 59 12.63 -5.40 6.21
C PRO A 59 13.09 -6.16 4.97
N GLY A 60 14.32 -6.70 4.97
CA GLY A 60 14.86 -7.41 3.80
C GLY A 60 14.00 -8.58 3.32
N SER A 61 13.35 -9.29 4.26
CA SER A 61 12.40 -10.38 3.98
C SER A 61 11.17 -9.91 3.19
N LYS A 62 10.76 -8.65 3.40
CA LYS A 62 9.61 -8.00 2.77
C LYS A 62 10.00 -7.36 1.44
N ASN A 63 11.16 -6.72 1.37
CA ASN A 63 11.66 -6.06 0.16
C ASN A 63 11.85 -7.02 -1.02
N LYS A 64 12.27 -8.26 -0.75
CA LYS A 64 12.41 -9.29 -1.81
C LYS A 64 11.06 -9.70 -2.43
N LYS A 65 9.96 -9.55 -1.69
CA LYS A 65 8.62 -9.99 -2.11
C LYS A 65 7.74 -8.87 -2.63
N MET A 66 7.97 -7.63 -2.19
CA MET A 66 7.10 -6.50 -2.47
C MET A 66 7.89 -5.40 -3.17
N TRP A 67 7.58 -5.17 -4.45
CA TRP A 67 8.06 -4.00 -5.16
C TRP A 67 7.20 -2.80 -4.76
N ILE A 68 7.77 -1.89 -3.96
CA ILE A 68 7.08 -0.69 -3.47
C ILE A 68 7.41 0.50 -4.37
N ARG A 69 6.38 1.27 -4.71
CA ARG A 69 6.44 2.53 -5.45
C ARG A 69 5.63 3.59 -4.71
N GLU A 70 5.83 4.83 -5.11
CA GLU A 70 5.05 5.98 -4.66
C GLU A 70 3.56 5.77 -5.01
N GLY A 71 2.67 6.10 -4.07
CA GLY A 71 1.22 5.90 -4.18
C GLY A 71 0.72 4.50 -3.81
N ASP A 72 1.59 3.53 -3.49
CA ASP A 72 1.14 2.23 -3.00
C ASP A 72 0.55 2.34 -1.59
N VAL A 73 -0.48 1.54 -1.31
CA VAL A 73 -1.05 1.41 0.05
C VAL A 73 -0.41 0.23 0.76
N VAL A 74 0.01 0.45 2.00
CA VAL A 74 0.73 -0.52 2.83
C VAL A 74 0.17 -0.59 4.25
N ILE A 75 0.48 -1.69 4.94
CA ILE A 75 0.38 -1.78 6.39
C ILE A 75 1.77 -1.50 6.96
N ALA A 76 1.84 -0.56 7.88
CA ALA A 76 3.02 -0.26 8.67
C ALA A 76 2.76 -0.51 10.16
N THR A 77 3.80 -0.86 10.91
CA THR A 77 3.76 -0.91 12.37
C THR A 77 4.73 0.14 12.90
N PRO A 78 4.23 1.20 13.56
CA PRO A 78 5.07 2.20 14.22
C PRO A 78 5.95 1.55 15.29
N TRP A 79 7.09 2.17 15.58
CA TRP A 79 7.96 1.70 16.67
C TRP A 79 7.47 2.25 18.01
N ASP A 80 7.44 1.42 19.03
CA ASP A 80 6.96 1.80 20.37
C ASP A 80 7.76 2.97 20.99
N ILE A 81 9.06 3.04 20.70
CA ILE A 81 9.97 4.04 21.25
C ILE A 81 10.00 5.33 20.41
N GLN A 82 9.83 5.20 19.09
CA GLN A 82 9.99 6.32 18.17
C GLN A 82 8.85 6.31 17.13
N ASP A 83 7.78 7.02 17.44
CA ASP A 83 6.58 7.10 16.59
C ASP A 83 6.86 7.67 15.19
N SER A 84 7.93 8.46 15.01
CA SER A 84 8.32 8.96 13.70
C SER A 84 8.84 7.88 12.74
N LYS A 85 8.98 6.62 13.19
CA LYS A 85 9.48 5.49 12.43
C LYS A 85 8.48 4.34 12.47
N ALA A 86 8.44 3.58 11.38
CA ALA A 86 7.61 2.39 11.27
C ALA A 86 8.29 1.32 10.42
N ASP A 87 7.93 0.05 10.58
CA ASP A 87 8.29 -1.02 9.66
C ASP A 87 7.13 -1.36 8.72
N VAL A 88 7.41 -1.51 7.43
CA VAL A 88 6.42 -1.90 6.41
C VAL A 88 6.26 -3.42 6.39
N ILE A 89 5.05 -3.91 6.62
CA ILE A 89 4.76 -5.34 6.77
C ILE A 89 4.09 -5.94 5.53
N TRP A 90 3.21 -5.18 4.88
CA TRP A 90 2.36 -5.66 3.81
C TRP A 90 2.10 -4.55 2.78
N LYS A 91 2.00 -4.93 1.50
CA LYS A 91 1.58 -4.08 0.40
C LYS A 91 0.27 -4.62 -0.16
N TYR A 92 -0.71 -3.74 -0.35
CA TYR A 92 -1.96 -4.11 -0.99
C TYR A 92 -1.87 -4.08 -2.51
N THR A 93 -2.61 -4.97 -3.16
CA THR A 93 -2.85 -4.93 -4.60
C THR A 93 -4.05 -4.02 -4.91
N ARG A 94 -4.20 -3.58 -6.16
CA ARG A 94 -5.32 -2.71 -6.56
C ARG A 94 -6.70 -3.25 -6.17
N PRO A 95 -7.05 -4.53 -6.42
CA PRO A 95 -8.35 -5.06 -5.99
C PRO A 95 -8.54 -5.06 -4.47
N GLN A 96 -7.45 -5.21 -3.70
CA GLN A 96 -7.51 -5.12 -2.25
C GLN A 96 -7.72 -3.69 -1.76
N ILE A 97 -7.13 -2.70 -2.45
CA ILE A 97 -7.34 -1.28 -2.18
C ILE A 97 -8.80 -0.91 -2.43
N GLU A 98 -9.36 -1.28 -3.58
CA GLU A 98 -10.78 -1.06 -3.89
C GLU A 98 -11.70 -1.72 -2.85
N TRP A 99 -11.34 -2.91 -2.36
CA TRP A 99 -12.08 -3.55 -1.28
C TRP A 99 -12.00 -2.76 0.04
N LEU A 100 -10.82 -2.22 0.39
CA LEU A 100 -10.62 -1.41 1.59
C LEU A 100 -11.40 -0.09 1.52
N GLU A 101 -11.40 0.57 0.35
CA GLU A 101 -12.17 1.78 0.08
C GLU A 101 -13.67 1.51 0.21
N ARG A 102 -14.19 0.45 -0.43
CA ARG A 102 -15.61 0.06 -0.31
C ARG A 102 -16.04 -0.24 1.12
N LYS A 103 -15.12 -0.72 1.96
CA LYS A 103 -15.36 -1.00 3.38
C LYS A 103 -15.12 0.21 4.29
N GLY A 104 -14.63 1.33 3.77
CA GLY A 104 -14.39 2.55 4.53
C GLY A 104 -13.12 2.54 5.40
N TYR A 105 -12.17 1.65 5.11
CA TYR A 105 -10.86 1.64 5.78
C TYR A 105 -9.89 2.68 5.21
N LEU A 106 -10.09 3.05 3.95
CA LEU A 106 -9.39 4.12 3.26
C LEU A 106 -10.41 5.23 2.99
N LYS A 107 -10.04 6.48 3.25
CA LYS A 107 -10.89 7.65 3.06
C LYS A 107 -10.17 8.71 2.24
#